data_AF-A0A376VY11-F1
#
_entry.id   AF-A0A376VY11-F1
#
_cell.length_a   1.000
_cell.length_b   1.000
_cell.length_c   1.000
_cell.angle_alpha   90.00
_cell.angle_beta   90.00
_cell.angle_gamma   90.00
#
_symmetry.space_group_name_H-M   'P 1'
#
loop_
_entity.id
_entity.type
_entity.pdbx_description
1 polymer ?
#
loop_
_entity_poly.entity_id
_entity_poly.type
_entity_poly.pdbx_seq_one_letter_code
_entity_poly.pdbx_strand_id
1 'polypeptide(L)' 'MLYRKKAGLRLSLNMQFHELVDPKGIAKDVTNVGRWGNGDVEIGFSDLAQLPYVMGLIRQAFEKQMESALV' A
#
# COMPACT_ATOMS: atom_id res chain seq x y z
N MET A 1 21.98 2.27 -25.44
CA MET A 1 21.76 1.24 -24.39
C MET A 1 20.69 1.77 -23.44
N LEU A 2 19.43 1.35 -23.60
CA LEU A 2 18.33 1.78 -22.73
C LEU A 2 18.23 0.81 -21.56
N TYR A 3 18.53 1.29 -20.34
CA TYR A 3 18.41 0.51 -19.12
C TYR A 3 16.93 0.36 -18.76
N ARG A 4 16.39 -0.86 -18.88
CA ARG A 4 15.02 -1.18 -18.45
C ARG A 4 14.97 -1.10 -16.92
N LYS A 5 14.37 -0.05 -16.36
CA LYS A 5 13.98 -0.03 -14.94
C LYS A 5 13.10 -1.26 -14.69
N LYS A 6 13.49 -2.14 -13.74
CA LYS A 6 12.59 -3.17 -13.22
C LYS A 6 11.30 -2.49 -12.79
N ALA A 7 10.18 -2.88 -13.39
CA ALA A 7 8.87 -2.37 -13.04
C ALA A 7 8.51 -2.96 -11.67
N GLY A 8 8.87 -2.25 -10.60
CA GLY A 8 8.33 -2.54 -9.27
C GLY A 8 6.82 -2.34 -9.30
N LEU A 9 6.09 -3.28 -8.69
CA LEU A 9 4.66 -3.15 -8.48
C LEU A 9 4.45 -2.07 -7.42
N ARG A 10 3.53 -1.16 -7.71
CA ARG A 10 3.03 -0.16 -6.77
C ARG A 10 1.59 -0.49 -6.46
N LEU A 11 1.32 -0.64 -5.17
CA LEU A 11 0.01 -0.89 -4.62
C LEU A 11 -0.41 0.36 -3.86
N SER A 12 -1.61 0.88 -4.14
CA SER A 12 -2.21 1.95 -3.36
C SER A 12 -3.31 1.35 -2.48
N LEU A 13 -3.22 1.56 -1.17
CA LEU A 13 -4.23 1.12 -0.21
C LEU A 13 -5.13 2.30 0.16
N ASN A 14 -6.43 2.10 0.03
CA ASN A 14 -7.43 3.10 0.39
C ASN A 14 -7.79 3.01 1.89
N MET A 15 -6.85 3.47 2.72
CA MET A 15 -6.97 3.63 4.17
C MET A 15 -6.04 4.76 4.63
N GLN A 16 -6.26 5.30 5.83
CA GLN A 16 -5.38 6.33 6.40
C GLN A 16 -4.02 5.74 6.80
N PHE A 17 -2.92 6.46 6.51
CA PHE A 17 -1.56 5.96 6.80
C PHE A 17 -1.32 5.67 8.28
N HIS A 18 -1.91 6.46 9.19
CA HIS A 18 -1.76 6.24 10.63
C HIS A 18 -2.56 5.04 11.17
N GLU A 19 -3.52 4.51 10.42
CA GLU A 19 -4.26 3.29 10.80
C GLU A 19 -3.55 2.03 10.34
N LEU A 20 -2.60 2.15 9.40
CA LEU A 20 -1.82 1.03 8.89
C LEU A 20 -0.72 0.66 9.90
N VAL A 21 -0.68 -0.61 10.29
CA VAL A 21 0.39 -1.14 11.14
C VAL A 21 1.45 -1.78 10.25
N ASP A 22 2.51 -1.04 9.97
CA ASP A 22 3.63 -1.48 9.14
C ASP A 22 4.96 -1.49 9.92
N PRO A 23 5.28 -2.59 10.64
CA PRO A 23 6.54 -2.72 11.39
C PRO A 23 7.81 -2.62 10.53
N LYS A 24 7.71 -2.89 9.23
CA LYS A 24 8.85 -2.84 8.30
C LYS A 24 9.03 -1.48 7.63
N GLY A 25 8.07 -0.56 7.79
CA GLY A 25 8.13 0.79 7.21
C GLY A 25 8.30 0.81 5.68
N ILE A 26 7.72 -0.15 4.97
CA ILE A 26 7.75 -0.20 3.50
C ILE A 26 6.64 0.64 2.86
N ALA A 27 5.59 0.95 3.62
CA ALA A 27 4.49 1.81 3.22
C ALA A 27 4.93 3.28 3.23
N LYS A 28 4.43 4.03 2.26
CA LYS A 28 4.69 5.46 2.11
C LYS A 28 3.40 6.22 2.28
N ASP A 29 3.45 7.26 3.12
CA ASP A 29 2.40 8.25 3.23
C ASP A 29 2.37 9.10 1.95
N VAL A 30 1.25 9.05 1.24
CA VAL A 30 0.99 9.84 0.04
C VAL A 30 -0.18 10.82 0.21
N THR A 31 -0.69 10.99 1.44
CA THR A 31 -1.82 11.88 1.78
C THR A 31 -1.62 13.31 1.25
N ASN A 32 -0.39 13.82 1.34
CA ASN A 32 -0.03 15.18 0.93
C ASN A 32 0.59 15.28 -0.48
N VAL A 33 0.61 14.19 -1.25
CA VAL A 33 1.32 14.15 -2.54
C VAL A 33 0.46 14.70 -3.70
N GLY A 34 -0.70 15.29 -3.42
CA GLY A 34 -1.51 16.01 -4.41
C GLY A 34 -2.05 15.12 -5.54
N ARG A 35 -2.13 13.80 -5.31
CA ARG A 35 -2.73 12.86 -6.26
C ARG A 35 -4.23 12.78 -6.01
N TRP A 36 -5.01 13.17 -7.01
CA TRP A 36 -6.45 12.99 -7.02
C TRP A 36 -6.74 11.53 -7.39
N GLY A 37 -6.86 10.66 -6.39
CA GLY A 37 -7.31 9.28 -6.58
C GLY A 37 -6.47 8.22 -5.86
N ASN A 38 -7.21 7.39 -5.11
CA ASN A 38 -6.85 6.14 -4.43
C ASN A 38 -5.79 6.20 -3.32
N GLY A 39 -6.27 6.51 -2.12
CA GLY A 39 -5.68 6.09 -0.85
C GLY A 39 -4.47 6.89 -0.37
N ASP A 40 -4.32 6.95 0.95
CA ASP A 40 -3.26 7.71 1.62
C ASP A 40 -1.95 6.91 1.74
N VAL A 41 -1.96 5.65 1.32
CA VAL A 41 -0.86 4.69 1.50
C VAL A 41 -0.41 4.12 0.15
N GLU A 42 0.90 4.20 -0.13
CA GLU A 42 1.54 3.54 -1.28
C GLU A 42 2.58 2.51 -0.83
N ILE A 43 2.54 1.29 -1.36
CA ILE A 43 3.51 0.22 -1.11
C ILE A 43 4.19 -0.14 -2.43
N GLY A 44 5.52 0.00 -2.46
CA GLY A 44 6.35 -0.41 -3.59
C GLY A 44 7.08 -1.71 -3.28
N PHE A 45 6.87 -2.75 -4.07
CA PHE A 45 7.61 -4.01 -3.96
C PHE A 45 8.05 -4.52 -5.32
N SER A 46 9.16 -5.28 -5.34
CA SER A 46 9.70 -5.84 -6.59
C SER A 46 10.12 -7.30 -6.47
N ASP A 47 10.03 -7.85 -5.26
CA ASP A 47 10.38 -9.23 -4.96
C ASP A 47 9.14 -9.98 -4.45
N LEU A 48 8.95 -11.20 -4.94
CA LEU A 48 7.88 -12.10 -4.49
C LEU A 48 8.08 -12.54 -3.04
N ALA A 49 9.31 -12.52 -2.51
CA ALA A 49 9.56 -12.79 -1.10
C ALA A 49 8.89 -11.76 -0.16
N GLN A 50 8.58 -10.56 -0.67
CA GLN A 50 7.87 -9.52 0.09
C GLN A 50 6.35 -9.72 0.04
N LEU A 51 5.84 -10.57 -0.87
CA LEU A 51 4.42 -10.77 -1.09
C LEU A 51 3.66 -11.22 0.18
N PRO A 52 4.15 -12.17 1.00
CA PRO A 52 3.44 -12.57 2.22
C PRO A 52 3.22 -11.41 3.19
N TYR A 53 4.19 -10.51 3.26
CA TYR A 53 4.11 -9.32 4.11
C TYR A 53 3.14 -8.28 3.54
N VAL A 54 3.23 -7.99 2.24
CA VAL A 54 2.31 -7.08 1.54
C VAL A 54 0.86 -7.57 1.61
N MET A 55 0.64 -8.89 1.51
CA MET A 55 -0.68 -9.50 1.69
C MET A 55 -1.26 -9.25 3.09
N GLY A 56 -0.43 -9.19 4.14
CA GLY A 56 -0.86 -8.80 5.48
C GLY A 56 -1.37 -7.36 5.54
N LEU A 57 -0.66 -6.43 4.91
CA LEU A 57 -1.08 -5.02 4.81
C LEU A 57 -2.38 -4.87 3.98
N ILE A 58 -2.50 -5.63 2.88
CA ILE A 58 -3.74 -5.68 2.08
C ILE A 58 -4.91 -6.16 2.92
N ARG A 59 -4.73 -7.24 3.69
CA ARG A 59 -5.78 -7.79 4.55
C ARG A 59 -6.24 -6.78 5.60
N GLN A 60 -5.31 -6.08 6.24
CA GLN A 60 -5.64 -5.03 7.21
C GLN A 60 -6.49 -3.91 6.59
N ALA A 61 -6.10 -3.43 5.40
CA ALA A 61 -6.87 -2.42 4.68
C ALA A 61 -8.27 -2.92 4.29
N PHE A 62 -8.37 -4.18 3.86
CA PHE A 62 -9.63 -4.80 3.48
C PHE A 62 -10.57 -4.97 4.67
N GLU A 63 -10.08 -5.46 5.82
CA GLU A 63 -10.87 -5.61 7.04
C GLU A 63 -11.45 -4.27 7.50
N LYS A 64 -10.65 -3.19 7.45
CA LYS A 64 -11.11 -1.83 7.78
C LYS A 64 -12.22 -1.33 6.86
N GLN A 65 -12.11 -1.62 5.57
CA GLN A 65 -13.14 -1.26 4.59
C GLN A 65 -14.43 -2.05 4.79
N MET A 66 -14.32 -3.35 5.12
CA MET A 66 -15.49 -4.17 5.43
C MET A 66 -16.19 -3.73 6.72
N GLU A 67 -15.45 -3.37 7.76
CA GLU A 67 -16.01 -2.79 8.99
C GLU A 67 -16.78 -1.51 8.69
N SER A 68 -16.24 -0.65 7.83
CA SER A 68 -16.88 0.60 7.42
C SER A 68 -18.11 0.40 6.53
N ALA A 69 -18.24 -0.76 5.87
CA ALA A 69 -19.38 -1.10 5.02
C ALA A 69 -20.54 -1.78 5.76
N LEU A 70 -20.31 -2.20 7.02
CA LEU A 70 -21.31 -2.86 7.88
C LEU A 70 -22.00 -1.90 8.86
N VAL A 71 -21.66 -0.61 8.82
CA VAL A 71 -22.27 0.48 9.60
C VAL A 71 -23.10 1.36 8.66
#